data_AF-A0A9E4YFM8-F1
#
_entry.id   AF-A0A9E4YFM8-F1
#
_cell.length_a   1.000
_cell.length_b   1.000
_cell.length_c   1.000
_cell.angle_alpha   90.00
_cell.angle_beta   90.00
_cell.angle_gamma   90.00
#
_symmetry.space_group_name_H-M   'P 1'
#
loop_
_entity.id
_entity.type
_entity.pdbx_description
1 polymer ?
#
loop_
_entity_poly.entity_id
_entity_poly.type
_entity_poly.pdbx_seq_one_letter_code
_entity_poly.pdbx_strand_id
1 'polypeptide(L)'
;MTTIYTIGHSNHDWDTFLPLLNGHGIELLADVRSRPVSRFAPFANKVRFPGLLALENIEYLFMGESLGGRPEDSLLRGDDGRPDYKKMARDGRFAAGIAELTELAGRSATA
;
A
#
# COMPACT_ATOMS: atom_id res chain seq x y z
N MET A 1 17.06 -8.33 -10.52
CA MET A 1 16.47 -8.58 -9.19
C MET A 1 15.72 -7.31 -8.84
N THR A 2 14.41 -7.39 -8.59
CA THR A 2 13.57 -6.22 -8.32
C THR A 2 13.55 -5.96 -6.82
N THR A 3 13.82 -4.73 -6.40
CA THR A 3 13.80 -4.33 -4.98
C THR A 3 12.50 -3.58 -4.69
N ILE A 4 11.80 -3.99 -3.64
CA ILE A 4 10.61 -3.31 -3.12
C ILE A 4 10.92 -2.91 -1.69
N TYR A 5 10.76 -1.63 -1.38
CA TYR A 5 10.82 -1.12 -0.01
C TYR A 5 9.46 -1.31 0.66
N THR A 6 9.43 -1.27 1.98
CA THR A 6 8.17 -1.29 2.73
C THR A 6 8.21 -0.22 3.78
N ILE A 7 7.11 0.52 3.94
CA ILE A 7 7.02 1.58 4.94
C ILE A 7 5.66 1.51 5.67
N GLY A 8 5.71 1.72 6.98
CA GLY A 8 4.53 1.98 7.80
C GLY A 8 4.58 3.39 8.36
N HIS A 9 3.43 4.03 8.54
CA HIS A 9 3.38 5.40 9.07
C HIS A 9 3.43 5.48 10.61
N SER A 10 3.19 4.37 11.33
CA SER A 10 3.09 4.36 12.80
C SER A 10 2.22 5.54 13.33
N ASN A 11 2.73 6.31 14.27
CA ASN A 11 2.24 7.61 14.74
C ASN A 11 3.14 8.78 14.31
N HIS A 12 3.95 8.61 13.25
CA HIS A 12 4.75 9.70 12.69
C HIS A 12 3.83 10.83 12.21
N ASP A 13 4.37 12.05 12.16
CA ASP A 13 3.81 13.14 11.37
C ASP A 13 4.40 13.12 9.95
N TRP A 14 3.93 14.05 9.10
CA TRP A 14 4.41 14.17 7.72
C TRP A 14 5.91 14.48 7.66
N ASP A 15 6.39 15.40 8.51
CA ASP A 15 7.78 15.87 8.50
C ASP A 15 8.76 14.78 8.94
N THR A 16 8.31 13.79 9.73
CA THR A 16 9.09 12.58 10.05
C THR A 16 8.96 11.51 8.98
N PHE A 17 7.80 11.38 8.33
CA PHE A 17 7.53 10.33 7.35
C PHE A 17 8.20 10.59 6.00
N LEU A 18 8.11 11.82 5.48
CA LEU A 18 8.63 12.19 4.17
C LEU A 18 10.14 11.95 4.01
N PRO A 19 11.01 12.28 4.99
CA PRO A 19 12.44 11.99 4.89
C PRO A 19 12.77 10.50 4.71
N LEU A 20 11.90 9.58 5.18
CA LEU A 20 12.10 8.15 4.97
C LEU A 20 11.91 7.75 3.51
N LEU A 21 10.96 8.37 2.81
CA LEU A 21 10.76 8.16 1.37
C LEU A 21 11.91 8.78 0.58
N ASN A 22 12.23 10.05 0.86
CA ASN A 22 13.27 10.78 0.15
C ASN A 22 14.66 10.16 0.37
N GLY A 23 14.96 9.69 1.58
CA GLY A 23 16.25 9.06 1.91
C GLY A 23 16.51 7.77 1.14
N HIS A 24 15.46 7.11 0.64
CA HIS A 24 15.54 5.93 -0.22
C HIS A 24 15.23 6.22 -1.69
N GLY A 25 15.02 7.49 -2.04
CA GLY A 25 14.71 7.91 -3.42
C GLY A 25 13.42 7.30 -3.95
N ILE A 26 12.40 7.12 -3.10
CA ILE A 26 11.13 6.53 -3.51
C ILE A 26 10.40 7.48 -4.47
N GLU A 27 9.99 6.94 -5.61
CA GLU A 27 9.26 7.64 -6.68
C GLU A 27 7.77 7.23 -6.70
N LEU A 28 7.46 6.02 -6.24
CA LEU A 28 6.10 5.48 -6.20
C LEU A 28 5.80 4.89 -4.82
N LEU A 29 4.69 5.29 -4.22
CA LEU A 29 4.15 4.67 -3.01
C LEU A 29 2.89 3.85 -3.35
N ALA A 30 2.98 2.53 -3.17
CA ALA A 30 1.89 1.60 -3.36
C ALA A 30 1.14 1.33 -2.03
N ASP A 31 -0.03 1.91 -1.88
CA ASP A 31 -0.85 1.76 -0.67
C ASP A 31 -1.67 0.46 -0.71
N VAL A 32 -1.13 -0.57 -0.07
CA VAL A 32 -1.78 -1.90 0.04
C VAL A 32 -2.84 -1.96 1.16
N ARG A 33 -3.13 -0.86 1.87
CA ARG A 33 -4.11 -0.89 2.97
C ARG A 33 -5.52 -0.99 2.39
N SER A 34 -6.30 -2.00 2.76
CA SER A 34 -7.71 -2.10 2.34
C SER A 34 -8.55 -0.87 2.75
N ARG A 35 -8.22 -0.25 3.88
CA ARG A 35 -8.91 0.94 4.41
C ARG A 35 -7.87 1.96 4.88
N PRO A 36 -7.37 2.83 3.97
CA PRO A 36 -6.32 3.81 4.25
C PRO A 36 -6.85 5.01 5.05
N VAL A 37 -7.20 4.74 6.31
CA VAL A 37 -7.67 5.73 7.30
C VAL A 37 -6.96 5.48 8.63
N SER A 38 -6.42 6.54 9.23
CA SER A 38 -5.73 6.56 10.51
C SER A 38 -6.12 7.80 11.30
N ARG A 39 -6.41 7.61 12.59
CA ARG A 39 -6.58 8.72 13.54
C ARG A 39 -5.24 9.26 14.06
N PHE A 40 -4.19 8.43 14.06
CA PHE A 40 -2.87 8.78 14.58
C PHE A 40 -1.97 9.42 13.53
N ALA A 41 -2.20 9.11 12.26
CA ALA A 41 -1.48 9.68 11.12
C ALA A 41 -2.48 10.23 10.08
N PRO A 42 -3.20 11.32 10.36
CA PRO A 42 -4.24 11.82 9.46
C PRO A 42 -3.74 12.26 8.08
N PHE A 43 -2.44 12.59 7.96
CA PHE A 43 -1.80 12.91 6.67
C PHE A 43 -1.85 11.72 5.71
N ALA A 44 -1.77 10.49 6.23
CA ALA A 44 -1.77 9.25 5.45
C ALA A 44 -3.19 8.74 5.10
N ASN A 45 -4.22 9.56 5.31
CA ASN A 45 -5.59 9.24 4.89
C ASN A 45 -5.74 9.44 3.38
N LYS A 46 -6.47 8.56 2.69
CA LYS A 46 -6.65 8.58 1.21
C LYS A 46 -7.03 9.94 0.62
N VAL A 47 -7.77 10.76 1.36
CA VAL A 47 -8.21 12.08 0.90
C VAL A 47 -7.06 13.09 0.83
N ARG A 48 -6.03 12.95 1.67
CA ARG A 48 -4.91 13.90 1.77
C ARG A 48 -3.62 13.35 1.18
N PHE A 49 -3.37 12.07 1.40
CA PHE A 49 -2.07 11.45 1.15
C PHE A 49 -1.58 11.60 -0.30
N PRO A 50 -2.41 11.36 -1.34
CA PRO A 50 -1.96 11.51 -2.72
C PRO A 50 -1.53 12.95 -3.06
N GLY A 51 -2.23 13.95 -2.51
CA GLY A 51 -1.90 15.35 -2.73
C GLY A 51 -0.58 15.75 -2.07
N LEU A 52 -0.31 15.26 -0.86
CA LEU A 52 0.96 15.51 -0.16
C LEU A 52 2.14 14.86 -0.89
N LEU A 53 1.98 13.62 -1.35
CA LEU A 53 3.02 12.91 -2.11
C LEU A 53 3.30 13.59 -3.46
N ALA A 54 2.25 14.04 -4.16
CA ALA A 54 2.39 14.73 -5.44
C ALA A 54 3.17 16.05 -5.34
N LEU A 55 3.06 16.79 -4.22
CA LEU A 55 3.88 17.99 -3.98
C LEU A 55 5.38 17.68 -3.91
N GLU A 56 5.72 16.45 -3.55
CA GLU A 56 7.09 15.95 -3.44
C GLU A 56 7.51 15.11 -4.65
N ASN A 57 6.71 15.12 -5.73
CA ASN A 57 6.90 14.30 -6.94
C ASN A 57 6.92 12.79 -6.69
N ILE A 58 6.19 12.33 -5.67
CA ILE A 58 6.00 10.90 -5.38
C ILE A 58 4.61 10.50 -5.88
N GLU A 59 4.58 9.53 -6.79
CA GLU A 59 3.34 8.95 -7.29
C GLU A 59 2.65 8.13 -6.20
N TYR A 60 1.32 8.12 -6.20
CA TYR A 60 0.52 7.33 -5.28
C TYR A 60 -0.36 6.35 -6.06
N LEU A 61 -0.21 5.06 -5.75
CA LEU A 61 -1.06 4.01 -6.30
C LEU A 61 -1.81 3.30 -5.18
N PHE A 62 -3.13 3.26 -5.25
CA PHE A 62 -3.93 2.49 -4.31
C PHE A 62 -4.06 1.04 -4.77
N MET A 63 -3.54 0.09 -4.00
CA MET A 63 -3.60 -1.35 -4.27
C MET A 63 -4.35 -2.14 -3.18
N GLY A 64 -5.15 -1.45 -2.35
CA GLY A 64 -5.87 -2.07 -1.22
C GLY A 64 -6.96 -3.07 -1.63
N GLU A 65 -7.40 -3.04 -2.90
CA GLU A 65 -8.38 -4.00 -3.45
C GLU A 65 -7.72 -5.34 -3.85
N SER A 66 -6.51 -5.29 -4.40
CA SER A 66 -5.77 -6.47 -4.86
C SER A 66 -4.86 -7.06 -3.79
N LEU A 67 -4.18 -6.21 -3.02
CA LEU A 67 -3.15 -6.59 -2.05
C LEU A 67 -3.55 -6.38 -0.59
N GLY A 68 -4.76 -5.86 -0.35
CA GLY A 68 -5.20 -5.55 1.00
C GLY A 68 -5.67 -6.74 1.83
N GLY A 69 -5.39 -6.69 3.14
CA GLY A 69 -5.69 -7.76 4.09
C GLY A 69 -7.15 -7.86 4.59
N ARG A 70 -8.09 -7.06 4.07
CA ARG A 70 -9.50 -7.06 4.47
C ARG A 70 -10.40 -7.16 3.24
N PRO A 71 -10.68 -8.37 2.73
CA PRO A 71 -11.47 -8.56 1.51
C PRO A 71 -12.95 -8.26 1.76
N GLU A 72 -13.65 -7.61 0.82
CA GLU A 72 -15.11 -7.45 0.92
C GLU A 72 -15.85 -8.75 0.58
N ASP A 73 -15.25 -9.56 -0.30
CA ASP A 73 -15.75 -10.85 -0.72
C ASP A 73 -15.82 -11.84 0.45
N SER A 74 -17.03 -12.35 0.73
CA SER A 74 -17.26 -13.32 1.80
C SER A 74 -16.63 -14.68 1.54
N LEU A 75 -16.39 -15.03 0.27
CA LEU A 75 -15.71 -16.29 -0.09
C LEU A 75 -14.26 -16.31 0.38
N LEU A 76 -13.64 -15.13 0.48
CA LEU A 76 -12.28 -14.94 0.98
C LEU A 76 -12.20 -14.82 2.51
N ARG A 77 -13.29 -15.12 3.21
CA ARG A 77 -13.36 -15.13 4.67
C ARG A 77 -13.51 -16.56 5.20
N GLY A 78 -13.11 -16.75 6.44
CA GLY A 78 -13.41 -17.95 7.21
C GLY A 78 -14.81 -17.90 7.81
N ASP A 79 -15.23 -18.99 8.43
CA ASP A 79 -16.55 -19.11 9.07
C ASP A 79 -16.74 -18.11 10.24
N ASP A 80 -15.64 -17.64 10.82
CA ASP A 80 -15.61 -16.60 11.86
C ASP A 80 -15.70 -15.17 11.29
N GLY A 81 -15.87 -15.04 9.96
CA GLY A 81 -15.93 -13.77 9.24
C GLY A 81 -14.58 -13.06 9.10
N ARG A 82 -13.48 -13.63 9.61
CA ARG A 82 -12.13 -13.06 9.46
C ARG A 82 -11.58 -13.36 8.07
N PRO A 83 -10.64 -12.54 7.56
CA PRO A 83 -9.95 -12.83 6.31
C PRO A 83 -9.28 -14.22 6.35
N ASP A 84 -9.50 -15.03 5.32
CA ASP A 84 -8.79 -16.30 5.12
C ASP A 84 -7.61 -16.05 4.18
N TYR A 85 -6.43 -15.82 4.76
CA TYR A 85 -5.23 -15.51 3.99
C TYR A 85 -4.80 -16.63 3.03
N LYS A 86 -5.16 -17.90 3.29
CA LYS A 86 -4.84 -18.99 2.37
C LYS A 86 -5.69 -18.93 1.11
N LYS A 87 -6.97 -18.57 1.25
CA LYS A 87 -7.85 -18.33 0.09
C LYS A 87 -7.41 -17.07 -0.66
N MET A 88 -7.13 -15.98 0.05
CA MET A 88 -6.67 -14.73 -0.56
C MET A 88 -5.36 -14.90 -1.35
N ALA A 89 -4.38 -15.64 -0.80
CA ALA A 89 -3.13 -15.92 -1.49
C ALA A 89 -3.29 -16.72 -2.79
N ARG A 90 -4.43 -17.41 -2.96
CA ARG A 90 -4.79 -18.17 -4.16
C ARG A 90 -5.73 -17.39 -5.10
N ASP A 91 -6.20 -16.22 -4.67
CA ASP A 91 -7.12 -15.41 -5.46
C ASP A 91 -6.39 -14.78 -6.64
N GLY A 92 -7.05 -14.75 -7.81
CA GLY A 92 -6.46 -14.23 -9.04
C GLY A 92 -6.11 -12.75 -8.93
N ARG A 93 -6.90 -11.97 -8.18
CA ARG A 93 -6.64 -10.54 -7.94
C ARG A 93 -5.36 -10.31 -7.15
N PHE A 94 -5.09 -11.16 -6.16
CA PHE A 94 -3.86 -11.07 -5.37
C PHE A 94 -2.63 -11.37 -6.23
N ALA A 95 -2.68 -12.46 -7.02
CA ALA A 95 -1.60 -12.80 -7.95
C ALA A 95 -1.34 -11.70 -8.98
N ALA A 96 -2.41 -11.12 -9.55
CA ALA A 96 -2.31 -9.99 -10.48
C ALA A 96 -1.70 -8.74 -9.81
N GLY A 97 -2.12 -8.41 -8.59
CA GLY A 97 -1.56 -7.28 -7.84
C GLY A 97 -0.08 -7.45 -7.51
N ILE A 98 0.38 -8.67 -7.18
CA ILE A 98 1.80 -8.94 -6.96
C ILE A 98 2.60 -8.77 -8.26
N ALA A 99 2.06 -9.25 -9.39
CA ALA A 99 2.70 -9.08 -10.69
C ALA A 99 2.81 -7.60 -11.07
N GLU A 100 1.74 -6.83 -10.92
CA GLU A 100 1.71 -5.38 -11.15
C GLU A 100 2.73 -4.63 -10.27
N LEU A 101 2.73 -4.88 -8.96
CA LEU A 101 3.68 -4.25 -8.03
C LEU A 101 5.14 -4.57 -8.40
N THR A 102 5.41 -5.81 -8.80
CA THR A 102 6.75 -6.24 -9.21
C THR A 102 7.18 -5.57 -10.52
N GLU A 103 6.26 -5.38 -11.46
CA GLU A 103 6.54 -4.70 -12.72
C GLU A 103 6.82 -3.20 -12.50
N LEU A 104 6.04 -2.55 -11.64
CA LEU A 104 6.21 -1.16 -11.25
C LEU A 104 7.56 -0.95 -10.55
N ALA A 105 7.89 -1.80 -9.59
CA ALA A 105 9.17 -1.74 -8.88
C ALA A 105 10.39 -2.03 -9.80
N GLY A 106 10.17 -2.64 -10.97
CA GLY A 106 11.19 -2.79 -12.00
C GLY A 106 11.45 -1.51 -12.82
N ARG A 107 10.56 -0.52 -12.73
CA ARG A 107 10.60 0.73 -13.51
C ARG A 107 10.84 1.97 -12.66
N SER A 108 10.45 1.93 -11.39
CA SER A 108 10.54 3.06 -10.45
C SER A 108 10.86 2.58 -9.03
N ALA A 109 11.59 3.39 -8.27
CA ALA A 109 11.87 3.09 -6.88
C ALA A 109 10.55 3.08 -6.08
N THR A 110 10.12 1.90 -5.64
CA THR A 110 8.76 1.69 -5.11
C THR A 110 8.79 1.26 -3.63
N ALA A 111 7.88 1.83 -2.84
CA ALA A 111 7.64 1.49 -1.44
C ALA A 111 6.16 1.19 -1.13
#